data_AF-A0A6M0B8B2-F1
#
_entry.id   AF-A0A6M0B8B2-F1
#
_cell.length_a   1.000
_cell.length_b   1.000
_cell.length_c   1.000
_cell.angle_alpha   90.00
_cell.angle_beta   90.00
_cell.angle_gamma   90.00
#
_symmetry.space_group_name_H-M   'P 1'
#
loop_
_entity.id
_entity.type
_entity.pdbx_description
1 polymer ?
#
loop_
_entity_poly.entity_id
_entity_poly.type
_entity_poly.pdbx_seq_one_letter_code
_entity_poly.pdbx_strand_id
1 'polypeptide(L)'
;LVVEGWLPDYALKGAMEEFDRGNYQKIITTGLPLRKGYYLSEYKSYAELTAATFIALGFEPDKLVAVPAPDVNVNRTLASAQALREWLLTSDESIKSINLYSFDVHTRRSWMLFKQVLGPEIKVGAIAANSLDYEPKQWWVSSQGVRSIMSETIAYLYAQVVSLKV
;
A
#
# COMPACT_ATOMS: atom_id res chain seq x y z
N LEU A 1 -5.37 7.86 -5.36
CA LEU A 1 -4.60 6.61 -5.42
C LEU A 1 -3.93 6.39 -4.07
N VAL A 2 -4.25 5.33 -3.34
CA VAL A 2 -3.57 4.99 -2.08
C VAL A 2 -2.43 4.05 -2.41
N VAL A 3 -1.20 4.37 -2.02
CA VAL A 3 0.00 3.61 -2.36
C VAL A 3 0.61 3.04 -1.08
N GLU A 4 0.86 1.73 -1.04
CA GLU A 4 1.62 1.15 0.07
C GLU A 4 3.09 1.60 0.01
N GLY A 5 3.64 2.04 1.15
CA GLY A 5 4.94 2.72 1.19
C GLY A 5 6.16 1.81 1.17
N TRP A 6 5.97 0.49 1.12
CA TRP A 6 7.09 -0.45 1.05
C TRP A 6 7.44 -0.83 -0.40
N LEU A 7 6.69 -0.31 -1.38
CA LEU A 7 6.87 -0.60 -2.80
C LEU A 7 8.25 -0.17 -3.32
N PRO A 8 8.84 -0.94 -4.27
CA PRO A 8 10.09 -0.55 -4.90
C PRO A 8 9.89 0.65 -5.85
N ASP A 9 10.97 1.41 -6.09
CA ASP A 9 10.91 2.67 -6.87
C ASP A 9 10.30 2.51 -8.26
N TYR A 10 10.53 1.37 -8.94
CA TYR A 10 9.92 1.13 -10.25
C TYR A 10 8.40 0.98 -10.17
N ALA A 11 7.87 0.44 -9.07
CA ALA A 11 6.43 0.36 -8.84
C ALA A 11 5.85 1.74 -8.50
N LEU A 12 6.63 2.62 -7.85
CA LEU A 12 6.22 4.01 -7.61
C LEU A 12 6.08 4.79 -8.93
N LYS A 13 6.99 4.58 -9.89
CA LYS A 13 6.82 5.13 -11.25
C LYS A 13 5.54 4.64 -11.91
N GLY A 14 5.26 3.33 -11.82
CA GLY A 14 3.98 2.78 -12.30
C GLY A 14 2.75 3.36 -11.59
N ALA A 15 2.87 3.72 -10.31
CA ALA A 15 1.80 4.41 -9.58
C ALA A 15 1.60 5.85 -10.07
N MET A 16 2.67 6.57 -10.46
CA MET A 16 2.56 7.90 -11.10
C MET A 16 1.86 7.79 -12.46
N GLU A 17 2.25 6.82 -13.28
CA GLU A 17 1.61 6.57 -14.59
C GLU A 17 0.12 6.24 -14.45
N GLU A 18 -0.23 5.43 -13.45
CA GLU A 18 -1.63 5.15 -13.11
C GLU A 18 -2.34 6.40 -12.61
N PHE A 19 -1.69 7.22 -11.79
CA PHE A 19 -2.25 8.48 -11.29
C PHE A 19 -2.64 9.42 -12.45
N ASP A 20 -1.71 9.62 -13.38
CA ASP A 20 -1.89 10.51 -14.54
C ASP A 20 -3.00 10.00 -15.47
N ARG A 21 -3.13 8.68 -15.61
CA ARG A 21 -4.19 8.06 -16.42
C ARG A 21 -5.56 8.06 -15.74
N GLY A 22 -5.62 8.01 -14.41
CA GLY A 22 -6.80 7.58 -13.67
C GLY A 22 -7.69 8.67 -13.06
N ASN A 23 -7.54 9.95 -13.45
CA ASN A 23 -8.33 11.08 -12.91
C ASN A 23 -8.36 11.12 -11.37
N TYR A 24 -7.27 10.73 -10.71
CA TYR A 24 -7.19 10.78 -9.26
C TYR A 24 -6.91 12.21 -8.78
N GLN A 25 -7.41 12.54 -7.59
CA GLN A 25 -7.18 13.85 -6.98
C GLN A 25 -5.86 13.89 -6.19
N LYS A 26 -5.54 12.81 -5.47
CA LYS A 26 -4.36 12.71 -4.60
C LYS A 26 -3.68 11.35 -4.65
N ILE A 27 -2.36 11.34 -4.47
CA ILE A 27 -1.61 10.17 -4.02
C ILE A 27 -1.56 10.22 -2.49
N ILE A 28 -1.97 9.13 -1.84
CA ILE A 28 -1.86 8.97 -0.39
C ILE A 28 -0.93 7.80 -0.11
N THR A 29 0.25 8.05 0.46
CA THR A 29 1.19 7.00 0.82
C THR A 29 0.88 6.50 2.23
N THR A 30 0.93 5.19 2.45
CA THR A 30 0.66 4.58 3.76
C THR A 30 1.83 3.70 4.18
N GLY A 31 2.06 3.56 5.48
CA GLY A 31 3.09 2.63 5.95
C GLY A 31 3.53 2.86 7.37
N LEU A 32 4.09 1.79 7.95
CA LEU A 32 4.63 1.75 9.30
C LEU A 32 6.01 2.41 9.38
N PRO A 33 6.61 2.50 10.59
CA PRO A 33 8.01 2.89 10.73
C PRO A 33 8.96 2.03 9.90
N LEU A 34 10.04 2.65 9.43
CA LEU A 34 11.07 1.94 8.66
C LEU A 34 11.69 0.83 9.50
N ARG A 35 11.65 -0.41 9.00
CA ARG A 35 12.28 -1.56 9.68
C ARG A 35 13.78 -1.65 9.44
N LYS A 36 14.26 -1.05 8.35
CA LYS A 36 15.67 -0.98 7.98
C LYS A 36 15.97 0.44 7.50
N GLY A 37 17.13 0.96 7.87
CA GLY A 37 17.54 2.32 7.51
C GLY A 37 17.00 3.41 8.43
N TYR A 38 16.17 3.11 9.45
CA TYR A 38 15.56 4.09 10.35
C TYR A 38 16.55 5.11 10.96
N TYR A 39 17.72 4.65 11.41
CA TYR A 39 18.74 5.50 12.02
C TYR A 39 19.54 6.33 11.01
N LEU A 40 19.53 5.96 9.73
CA LEU A 40 20.28 6.64 8.65
C LEU A 40 19.38 7.51 7.77
N SER A 41 18.10 7.19 7.70
CA SER A 41 17.10 7.88 6.90
C SER A 41 16.62 9.14 7.61
N GLU A 42 16.43 10.22 6.85
CA GLU A 42 15.74 11.43 7.32
C GLU A 42 14.26 11.14 7.64
N TYR A 43 13.62 10.26 6.84
CA TYR A 43 12.25 9.81 7.03
C TYR A 43 12.15 8.65 8.01
N LYS A 44 11.10 8.60 8.82
CA LYS A 44 10.96 7.60 9.90
C LYS A 44 9.90 6.53 9.62
N SER A 45 9.02 6.76 8.64
CA SER A 45 8.05 5.79 8.16
C SER A 45 8.19 5.49 6.67
N TYR A 46 7.68 4.32 6.26
CA TYR A 46 7.50 3.99 4.85
C TYR A 46 6.55 4.98 4.15
N ALA A 47 5.53 5.50 4.84
CA ALA A 47 4.63 6.51 4.27
C ALA A 47 5.41 7.77 3.84
N GLU A 48 6.20 8.33 4.77
CA GLU A 48 6.98 9.54 4.52
C GLU A 48 8.11 9.30 3.52
N LEU A 49 8.83 8.19 3.64
CA LEU A 49 9.90 7.84 2.72
C LEU A 49 9.37 7.74 1.29
N THR A 50 8.24 7.06 1.08
CA THR A 50 7.64 6.94 -0.25
C THR A 50 7.11 8.28 -0.77
N ALA A 51 6.52 9.11 0.09
CA ALA A 51 6.10 10.45 -0.32
C ALA A 51 7.30 11.28 -0.80
N ALA A 52 8.39 11.26 -0.05
CA ALA A 52 9.63 11.91 -0.47
C ALA A 52 10.18 11.35 -1.79
N THR A 53 10.11 10.03 -1.99
CA THR A 53 10.48 9.42 -3.27
C THR A 53 9.60 9.91 -4.41
N PHE A 54 8.28 10.05 -4.23
CA PHE A 54 7.39 10.65 -5.25
C PHE A 54 7.81 12.08 -5.60
N ILE A 55 8.11 12.92 -4.61
CA ILE A 55 8.59 14.29 -4.83
C ILE A 55 9.92 14.28 -5.61
N ALA A 56 10.86 13.42 -5.23
CA ALA A 56 12.13 13.26 -5.92
C ALA A 56 11.98 12.77 -7.37
N LEU A 57 10.92 12.01 -7.65
CA LEU A 57 10.54 11.57 -9.01
C LEU A 57 9.76 12.64 -9.79
N GLY A 58 9.52 13.82 -9.21
CA GLY A 58 8.86 14.95 -9.87
C GLY A 58 7.34 15.02 -9.66
N PHE A 59 6.78 14.29 -8.71
CA PHE A 59 5.36 14.40 -8.38
C PHE A 59 5.05 15.72 -7.64
N GLU A 60 3.89 16.29 -7.93
CA GLU A 60 3.44 17.56 -7.36
C GLU A 60 3.10 17.42 -5.86
N PRO A 61 3.78 18.15 -4.95
CA PRO A 61 3.59 18.01 -3.51
C PRO A 61 2.16 18.27 -3.02
N ASP A 62 1.43 19.20 -3.64
CA ASP A 62 0.07 19.58 -3.22
C ASP A 62 -0.97 18.45 -3.41
N LYS A 63 -0.66 17.49 -4.27
CA LYS A 63 -1.49 16.30 -4.51
C LYS A 63 -1.01 15.08 -3.73
N LEU A 64 -0.05 15.24 -2.83
CA LEU A 64 0.57 14.14 -2.11
C LEU A 64 0.31 14.25 -0.61
N VAL A 65 -0.06 13.13 0.00
CA VAL A 65 -0.25 13.04 1.45
C VAL A 65 0.44 11.80 1.98
N ALA A 66 1.25 11.94 3.03
CA ALA A 66 1.79 10.81 3.77
C ALA A 66 0.93 10.51 5.00
N VAL A 67 0.48 9.26 5.14
CA VAL A 67 -0.29 8.78 6.28
C VAL A 67 0.51 7.67 6.98
N PRO A 68 1.38 8.02 7.95
CA PRO A 68 2.12 7.04 8.72
C PRO A 68 1.20 6.26 9.66
N ALA A 69 1.52 4.98 9.86
CA ALA A 69 0.84 4.10 10.80
C ALA A 69 1.73 3.82 12.03
N PRO A 70 1.15 3.51 13.21
CA PRO A 70 1.93 3.18 14.40
C PRO A 70 2.75 1.89 14.23
N ASP A 71 3.81 1.74 15.03
CA ASP A 71 4.59 0.51 15.03
C ASP A 71 3.78 -0.64 15.63
N VAL A 72 3.55 -1.68 14.82
CA VAL A 72 2.89 -2.91 15.26
C VAL A 72 3.64 -4.13 14.75
N ASN A 73 3.70 -5.15 15.60
CA ASN A 73 4.36 -6.42 15.28
C ASN A 73 3.44 -7.40 14.53
N VAL A 74 2.12 -7.22 14.63
CA VAL A 74 1.09 -8.06 14.02
C VAL A 74 0.14 -7.16 13.23
N ASN A 75 -0.44 -7.67 12.13
CA ASN A 75 -1.45 -6.96 11.33
C ASN A 75 -1.01 -5.58 10.78
N ARG A 76 0.24 -5.48 10.31
CA ARG A 76 0.82 -4.23 9.76
C ARG A 76 -0.04 -3.58 8.66
N THR A 77 -0.54 -4.36 7.72
CA THR A 77 -1.42 -3.87 6.64
C THR A 77 -2.74 -3.32 7.21
N LEU A 78 -3.30 -3.96 8.24
CA LEU A 78 -4.51 -3.49 8.93
C LEU A 78 -4.25 -2.16 9.64
N ALA A 79 -3.12 -2.02 10.35
CA ALA A 79 -2.75 -0.77 11.01
C ALA A 79 -2.61 0.39 10.01
N SER A 80 -2.07 0.11 8.81
CA SER A 80 -2.01 1.11 7.72
C SER A 80 -3.41 1.51 7.23
N ALA A 81 -4.31 0.54 7.08
CA ALA A 81 -5.70 0.81 6.70
C ALA A 81 -6.46 1.61 7.79
N GLN A 82 -6.22 1.32 9.08
CA GLN A 82 -6.81 2.04 10.21
C GLN A 82 -6.32 3.48 10.29
N ALA A 83 -5.01 3.70 10.17
CA ALA A 83 -4.43 5.05 10.10
C ALA A 83 -5.01 5.85 8.92
N LEU A 84 -5.18 5.21 7.76
CA LEU A 84 -5.85 5.84 6.62
C LEU A 84 -7.30 6.20 6.93
N ARG A 85 -8.06 5.33 7.60
CA ARG A 85 -9.44 5.62 8.02
C ARG A 85 -9.50 6.83 8.94
N GLU A 86 -8.63 6.89 9.94
CA GLU A 86 -8.56 8.02 10.88
C GLU A 86 -8.23 9.32 10.17
N TRP A 87 -7.27 9.29 9.24
CA TRP A 87 -6.94 10.45 8.41
C TRP A 87 -8.14 10.89 7.56
N LEU A 88 -8.83 9.96 6.90
CA LEU A 88 -10.02 10.25 6.07
C LEU A 88 -11.15 10.89 6.88
N LEU A 89 -11.35 10.47 8.13
CA LEU A 89 -12.38 11.00 9.02
C LEU A 89 -12.06 12.40 9.55
N THR A 90 -10.79 12.76 9.61
CA THR A 90 -10.31 14.03 10.16
C THR A 90 -9.89 15.04 9.10
N SER A 91 -9.67 14.59 7.87
CA SER A 91 -9.40 15.46 6.72
C SER A 91 -10.67 16.18 6.24
N ASP A 92 -10.49 17.38 5.66
CA ASP A 92 -11.56 18.10 4.96
C ASP A 92 -11.91 17.50 3.58
N GLU A 93 -11.33 16.35 3.23
CA GLU A 93 -11.46 15.71 1.93
C GLU A 93 -12.72 14.84 1.86
N SER A 94 -13.58 15.08 0.87
CA SER A 94 -14.79 14.28 0.66
C SER A 94 -14.53 13.02 -0.19
N ILE A 95 -13.59 12.17 0.22
CA ILE A 95 -13.19 10.97 -0.55
C ILE A 95 -14.26 9.87 -0.40
N LYS A 96 -14.84 9.43 -1.53
CA LYS A 96 -15.86 8.36 -1.59
C LYS A 96 -15.37 7.06 -2.21
N SER A 97 -14.22 7.10 -2.87
CA SER A 97 -13.62 5.93 -3.51
C SER A 97 -12.11 6.05 -3.57
N ILE A 98 -11.43 4.93 -3.41
CA ILE A 98 -9.99 4.81 -3.56
C ILE A 98 -9.64 3.58 -4.42
N ASN A 99 -8.51 3.65 -5.10
CA ASN A 99 -7.80 2.46 -5.56
C ASN A 99 -6.56 2.29 -4.68
N LEU A 100 -6.41 1.10 -4.12
CA LEU A 100 -5.20 0.66 -3.43
C LEU A 100 -4.19 0.15 -4.46
N TYR A 101 -3.11 0.89 -4.65
CA TYR A 101 -1.95 0.49 -5.41
C TYR A 101 -1.00 -0.28 -4.50
N SER A 102 -0.91 -1.58 -4.73
CA SER A 102 -0.09 -2.50 -3.96
C SER A 102 0.76 -3.32 -4.92
N PHE A 103 1.49 -4.30 -4.40
CA PHE A 103 2.51 -5.00 -5.16
C PHE A 103 2.13 -6.46 -5.37
N ASP A 104 1.97 -6.85 -6.62
CA ASP A 104 1.90 -8.26 -7.02
C ASP A 104 0.82 -9.04 -6.23
N VAL A 105 1.05 -10.31 -5.93
CA VAL A 105 0.14 -11.21 -5.19
C VAL A 105 -0.25 -10.71 -3.80
N HIS A 106 0.56 -9.83 -3.17
CA HIS A 106 0.24 -9.21 -1.88
C HIS A 106 -1.02 -8.34 -1.95
N THR A 107 -1.26 -7.73 -3.11
CA THR A 107 -2.38 -6.81 -3.35
C THR A 107 -3.72 -7.38 -2.93
N ARG A 108 -3.97 -8.68 -3.13
CA ARG A 108 -5.25 -9.31 -2.79
C ARG A 108 -5.53 -9.26 -1.29
N ARG A 109 -4.51 -9.51 -0.46
CA ARG A 109 -4.64 -9.47 1.00
C ARG A 109 -4.79 -8.05 1.49
N SER A 110 -4.00 -7.11 0.96
CA SER A 110 -4.13 -5.70 1.34
C SER A 110 -5.48 -5.15 0.97
N TRP A 111 -5.96 -5.40 -0.25
CA TRP A 111 -7.29 -4.98 -0.69
C TRP A 111 -8.40 -5.47 0.24
N MET A 112 -8.36 -6.73 0.64
CA MET A 112 -9.34 -7.30 1.57
C MET A 112 -9.37 -6.55 2.90
N LEU A 113 -8.20 -6.27 3.49
CA LEU A 113 -8.10 -5.56 4.77
C LEU A 113 -8.53 -4.10 4.65
N PHE A 114 -8.10 -3.39 3.61
CA PHE A 114 -8.52 -2.01 3.36
C PHE A 114 -10.02 -1.92 3.12
N LYS A 115 -10.60 -2.87 2.37
CA LYS A 115 -12.05 -2.95 2.14
C LYS A 115 -12.81 -3.23 3.43
N GLN A 116 -12.29 -4.07 4.31
CA GLN A 116 -12.90 -4.33 5.62
C GLN A 116 -12.89 -3.09 6.51
N VAL A 117 -11.80 -2.31 6.51
CA VAL A 117 -11.65 -1.14 7.38
C VAL A 117 -12.42 0.09 6.89
N LEU A 118 -12.45 0.31 5.57
CA LEU A 118 -12.99 1.53 4.96
C LEU A 118 -14.40 1.37 4.39
N GLY A 119 -14.84 0.13 4.19
CA GLY A 119 -16.19 -0.16 3.73
C GLY A 119 -17.18 -0.20 4.90
N PRO A 120 -18.48 0.08 4.64
CA PRO A 120 -19.08 0.36 3.33
C PRO A 120 -18.98 1.83 2.86
N GLU A 121 -18.46 2.74 3.69
CA GLU A 121 -18.51 4.19 3.44
C GLU A 121 -17.66 4.61 2.24
N ILE A 122 -16.57 3.90 1.97
CA ILE A 122 -15.64 4.16 0.87
C ILE A 122 -15.55 2.94 -0.03
N LYS A 123 -15.71 3.15 -1.34
CA LYS A 123 -15.50 2.11 -2.35
C LYS A 123 -14.01 1.86 -2.52
N VAL A 124 -13.56 0.63 -2.25
CA VAL A 124 -12.15 0.24 -2.34
C VAL A 124 -11.92 -0.68 -3.54
N GLY A 125 -11.25 -0.16 -4.57
CA GLY A 125 -10.64 -0.95 -5.64
C GLY A 125 -9.16 -1.24 -5.35
N ALA A 126 -8.52 -2.06 -6.18
CA ALA A 126 -7.10 -2.35 -6.05
C ALA A 126 -6.42 -2.54 -7.41
N ILE A 127 -5.15 -2.18 -7.46
CA ILE A 127 -4.26 -2.27 -8.61
C ILE A 127 -2.98 -2.94 -8.12
N ALA A 128 -2.59 -4.03 -8.77
CA ALA A 128 -1.37 -4.76 -8.45
C ALA A 128 -0.26 -4.32 -9.41
N ALA A 129 0.80 -3.72 -8.86
CA ALA A 129 2.04 -3.52 -9.59
C ALA A 129 2.67 -4.88 -9.91
N ASN A 130 3.14 -5.07 -11.13
CA ASN A 130 3.82 -6.30 -11.50
C ASN A 130 5.20 -6.36 -10.82
N SER A 131 5.56 -7.54 -10.33
CA SER A 131 6.93 -7.80 -9.91
C SER A 131 7.85 -7.91 -11.13
N LEU A 132 9.05 -7.34 -11.03
CA LEU A 132 10.13 -7.58 -12.00
C LEU A 132 11.01 -8.78 -11.61
N ASP A 133 10.76 -9.39 -10.44
CA ASP A 133 11.59 -10.48 -9.92
C ASP A 133 11.20 -11.85 -10.51
N TYR A 134 10.02 -11.96 -11.13
CA TYR A 134 9.54 -13.17 -11.79
C TYR A 134 8.37 -12.89 -12.74
N GLU A 135 8.16 -13.78 -13.72
CA GLU A 135 6.98 -13.74 -14.61
C GLU A 135 5.74 -14.29 -13.90
N PRO A 136 4.68 -13.48 -13.65
CA PRO A 136 3.51 -13.92 -12.90
C PRO A 136 2.79 -15.13 -13.51
N LYS A 137 2.78 -15.28 -14.84
CA LYS A 137 2.14 -16.43 -15.51
C LYS A 137 2.95 -17.72 -15.42
N GLN A 138 4.21 -17.64 -14.98
CA GLN A 138 5.14 -18.76 -14.88
C GLN A 138 5.87 -18.74 -13.52
N TRP A 139 5.18 -18.27 -12.49
CA TRP A 139 5.74 -18.01 -11.17
C TRP A 139 6.49 -19.20 -10.55
N TRP A 140 6.06 -20.43 -10.86
CA TRP A 140 6.62 -21.67 -10.35
C TRP A 140 8.03 -21.98 -10.85
N VAL A 141 8.49 -21.29 -11.91
CA VAL A 141 9.83 -21.48 -12.49
C VAL A 141 10.90 -20.74 -11.67
N SER A 142 10.51 -19.79 -10.82
CA SER A 142 11.43 -18.96 -10.04
C SER A 142 11.27 -19.19 -8.53
N SER A 143 12.38 -19.14 -7.78
CA SER A 143 12.32 -19.20 -6.31
C SER A 143 11.53 -18.03 -5.71
N GLN A 144 11.61 -16.85 -6.32
CA GLN A 144 10.87 -15.67 -5.85
C GLN A 144 9.37 -15.82 -6.07
N GLY A 145 8.93 -16.23 -7.27
CA GLY A 145 7.51 -16.46 -7.55
C GLY A 145 6.90 -17.54 -6.65
N VAL A 146 7.59 -18.67 -6.45
CA VAL A 146 7.15 -19.73 -5.52
C VAL A 146 7.01 -19.18 -4.09
N ARG A 147 8.02 -18.47 -3.58
CA ARG A 147 7.99 -17.91 -2.22
C ARG A 147 6.87 -16.87 -2.06
N SER A 148 6.72 -15.96 -3.01
CA SER A 148 5.68 -14.92 -2.97
C SER A 148 4.29 -15.52 -2.91
N ILE A 149 3.96 -16.45 -3.81
CA ILE A 149 2.62 -17.06 -3.86
C ILE A 149 2.35 -17.93 -2.63
N MET A 150 3.29 -18.77 -2.22
CA MET A 150 3.09 -19.64 -1.06
C MET A 150 2.93 -18.82 0.23
N SER A 151 3.80 -17.83 0.43
CA SER A 151 3.76 -16.97 1.62
C SER A 151 2.49 -16.12 1.67
N GLU A 152 2.08 -15.51 0.55
CA GLU A 152 0.84 -14.72 0.49
C GLU A 152 -0.41 -15.59 0.56
N THR A 153 -0.40 -16.83 0.07
CA THR A 153 -1.52 -17.76 0.26
C THR A 153 -1.75 -18.04 1.75
N ILE A 154 -0.68 -18.37 2.48
CA ILE A 154 -0.75 -18.63 3.93
C ILE A 154 -1.15 -17.35 4.67
N ALA A 155 -0.53 -16.21 4.35
CA ALA A 155 -0.81 -14.94 4.98
C ALA A 155 -2.25 -14.46 4.71
N TYR A 156 -2.80 -14.74 3.53
CA TYR A 156 -4.19 -14.41 3.17
C TYR A 156 -5.18 -15.21 3.99
N LEU A 157 -4.98 -16.52 4.12
CA LEU A 157 -5.82 -17.36 4.97
C LEU A 157 -5.71 -16.96 6.44
N TYR A 158 -4.50 -16.69 6.93
CA TYR A 158 -4.30 -16.18 8.29
C TYR A 158 -5.03 -14.85 8.51
N ALA A 159 -4.90 -13.90 7.57
CA ALA A 159 -5.55 -12.61 7.65
C ALA A 159 -7.07 -12.74 7.65
N GLN A 160 -7.67 -13.63 6.84
CA GLN A 160 -9.12 -13.88 6.90
C GLN A 160 -9.57 -14.35 8.29
N VAL A 161 -8.86 -15.32 8.88
CA VAL A 161 -9.27 -15.88 10.19
C VAL A 161 -9.08 -14.86 11.32
N VAL A 162 -8.00 -14.09 11.28
CA VAL A 162 -7.68 -13.12 12.34
C VAL A 162 -8.46 -11.81 12.19
N SER A 163 -8.67 -11.33 10.96
CA SER A 163 -9.42 -10.10 10.74
C SER A 163 -10.91 -10.26 11.00
N LEU A 164 -11.47 -11.47 10.96
CA LEU A 164 -12.84 -11.76 11.41
C LEU A 164 -13.06 -11.48 12.91
N LYS A 165 -12.01 -11.28 13.70
CA LYS A 165 -12.08 -11.00 15.14
C LYS A 165 -11.92 -9.51 15.49
N VAL A 166 -11.80 -8.64 14.49
CA VAL A 166 -11.66 -7.17 14.63
C VAL A 166 -12.86 -6.50 13.99
#